data_AF-A0A1Q9NM16-F1
#
_entry.id   AF-A0A1Q9NM16-F1
#
_cell.length_a   1.000
_cell.length_b   1.000
_cell.length_c   1.000
_cell.angle_alpha   90.00
_cell.angle_beta   90.00
_cell.angle_gamma   90.00
#
_symmetry.space_group_name_H-M   'P 1'
#
loop_
_entity.id
_entity.type
_entity.pdbx_description
1 polymer ?
#
loop_
_entity_poly.entity_id
_entity_poly.type
_entity_poly.pdbx_seq_one_letter_code
_entity_poly.pdbx_strand_id
1 'polypeptide(L)'
;MKNIVETAQAAGSFKTLLVAAEAAGLVDTLTSTGPFTVFAPTDEAFAKLPEGTVESLLKDKAKLAQILTYHVVAGKVMAKDVMNLKKAKTVQGQELSIDTSSGVKIDNANVVTTDIETSNGVIHVIDSVMIPA
;
A
#
# COMPACT_ATOMS: atom_id res chain seq x y z
N MET A 1 2.55 14.20 15.17
CA MET A 1 2.99 13.05 14.35
C MET A 1 1.96 12.94 13.22
N LYS A 2 2.38 12.68 11.98
CA LYS A 2 1.46 12.65 10.82
C LYS A 2 0.82 11.28 10.70
N ASN A 3 -0.42 11.18 10.24
CA ASN A 3 -1.03 9.89 9.91
C ASN A 3 -0.56 9.39 8.53
N ILE A 4 -1.01 8.20 8.11
CA ILE A 4 -0.63 7.60 6.84
C ILE A 4 -0.96 8.52 5.66
N VAL A 5 -2.16 9.10 5.65
CA VAL A 5 -2.66 9.98 4.58
C VAL A 5 -1.85 11.28 4.50
N GLU A 6 -1.59 11.91 5.64
CA GLU A 6 -0.78 13.12 5.73
C GLU A 6 0.67 12.88 5.31
N THR A 7 1.22 11.71 5.63
CA THR A 7 2.58 11.33 5.22
C THR A 7 2.64 11.12 3.71
N ALA A 8 1.64 10.44 3.14
CA ALA A 8 1.51 10.27 1.70
C ALA A 8 1.31 11.61 0.97
N GLN A 9 0.51 12.53 1.53
CA GLN A 9 0.37 13.90 0.99
C GLN A 9 1.67 14.68 1.07
N ALA A 10 2.37 14.61 2.20
CA ALA A 10 3.62 15.33 2.42
C ALA A 10 4.75 14.83 1.52
N ALA A 11 4.75 13.55 1.17
CA ALA A 11 5.72 12.99 0.23
C ALA A 11 5.46 13.39 -1.23
N GLY A 12 4.25 13.85 -1.57
CA GLY A 12 3.92 14.39 -2.91
C GLY A 12 3.80 13.36 -4.04
N SER A 13 4.46 12.21 -3.91
CA SER A 13 4.53 11.13 -4.91
C SER A 13 3.40 10.09 -4.81
N PHE A 14 2.37 10.34 -3.98
CA PHE A 14 1.26 9.41 -3.72
C PHE A 14 -0.11 10.02 -4.02
N LYS A 15 -0.17 11.06 -4.86
CA LYS A 15 -1.43 11.76 -5.20
C LYS A 15 -2.50 10.81 -5.75
N THR A 16 -2.11 9.92 -6.66
CA THR A 16 -3.02 8.95 -7.28
C THR A 16 -3.63 7.99 -6.25
N LEU A 17 -2.81 7.52 -5.31
CA LEU A 17 -3.27 6.68 -4.20
C LEU A 17 -4.22 7.42 -3.27
N LEU A 18 -3.97 8.70 -2.97
CA LEU A 18 -4.85 9.52 -2.14
C LEU A 18 -6.22 9.70 -2.77
N VAL A 19 -6.26 10.09 -4.06
CA VAL A 19 -7.52 10.25 -4.80
C VAL A 19 -8.29 8.94 -4.84
N ALA A 20 -7.59 7.82 -5.03
CA ALA A 20 -8.18 6.49 -4.97
C ALA A 20 -8.74 6.16 -3.57
N ALA A 21 -8.00 6.45 -2.51
CA ALA A 21 -8.42 6.22 -1.13
C ALA A 21 -9.65 7.05 -0.75
N GLU A 22 -9.70 8.31 -1.19
CA GLU A 22 -10.86 9.19 -1.06
C GLU A 22 -12.06 8.64 -1.83
N ALA A 23 -11.85 8.24 -3.09
CA ALA A 23 -12.93 7.69 -3.94
C ALA A 23 -13.48 6.36 -3.43
N ALA A 24 -12.64 5.54 -2.79
CA ALA A 24 -13.00 4.27 -2.17
C ALA A 24 -13.55 4.41 -0.73
N GLY A 25 -13.53 5.61 -0.15
CA GLY A 25 -13.95 5.84 1.24
C GLY A 25 -13.06 5.15 2.28
N LEU A 26 -11.79 4.91 1.94
CA LEU A 26 -10.83 4.25 2.83
C LEU A 26 -9.99 5.23 3.64
N VAL A 27 -10.13 6.54 3.42
CA VAL A 27 -9.47 7.58 4.22
C VAL A 27 -9.79 7.44 5.70
N ASP A 28 -11.05 7.22 6.07
CA ASP A 28 -11.42 6.99 7.48
C ASP A 28 -10.73 5.76 8.07
N THR A 29 -10.62 4.66 7.31
CA THR A 29 -9.88 3.46 7.74
C THR A 29 -8.38 3.72 7.85
N LEU A 30 -7.80 4.43 6.88
CA LEU A 30 -6.38 4.79 6.83
C LEU A 30 -5.99 5.89 7.83
N THR A 31 -6.96 6.56 8.44
CA THR A 31 -6.76 7.53 9.53
C THR A 31 -7.17 6.95 10.88
N SER A 32 -7.73 5.74 10.90
CA SER A 32 -8.22 5.09 12.11
C SER A 32 -7.09 4.72 13.07
N THR A 33 -7.44 4.65 14.35
CA THR A 33 -6.53 4.41 15.48
C THR A 33 -6.25 2.92 15.62
N GLY A 34 -5.43 2.35 14.74
CA GLY A 34 -4.96 0.97 14.85
C GLY A 34 -3.60 0.85 14.20
N PRO A 35 -2.74 -0.10 14.59
CA PRO A 35 -1.52 -0.32 13.82
C PRO A 35 -1.90 -0.92 12.46
N PHE A 36 -1.80 -0.11 11.41
CA PHE A 36 -1.94 -0.57 10.03
C PHE A 36 -0.59 -0.52 9.33
N THR A 37 -0.36 -1.47 8.44
CA THR A 37 0.81 -1.45 7.56
C THR A 37 0.31 -1.20 6.15
N VAL A 38 0.75 -0.11 5.53
CA VAL A 38 0.29 0.32 4.20
C VAL A 38 1.43 0.27 3.21
N PHE A 39 1.24 -0.51 2.16
CA PHE A 39 2.14 -0.56 1.02
C PHE A 39 1.72 0.54 0.04
N ALA A 40 2.47 1.63 -0.02
CA ALA A 40 2.13 2.79 -0.85
C ALA A 40 2.96 2.76 -2.15
N PRO A 41 2.36 2.48 -3.32
CA PRO A 41 3.03 2.64 -4.61
C PRO A 41 3.27 4.10 -4.95
N THR A 42 4.47 4.42 -5.45
CA THR A 42 4.79 5.76 -5.95
C THR A 42 4.09 6.04 -7.28
N ASP A 43 4.02 7.31 -7.68
CA ASP A 43 3.51 7.69 -9.00
C ASP A 43 4.31 7.00 -10.14
N GLU A 44 5.60 6.73 -9.94
CA GLU A 44 6.40 5.93 -10.87
C GLU A 44 5.92 4.47 -10.95
N ALA A 45 5.49 3.88 -9.84
CA ALA A 45 4.90 2.55 -9.82
C ALA A 45 3.59 2.49 -10.64
N PHE A 46 2.78 3.54 -10.54
CA PHE A 46 1.58 3.69 -11.37
C PHE A 46 1.95 3.90 -12.84
N ALA A 47 3.01 4.65 -13.13
CA ALA A 47 3.50 4.88 -14.50
C ALA A 47 4.11 3.62 -15.14
N LYS A 48 4.61 2.66 -14.34
CA LYS A 48 5.05 1.34 -14.84
C LYS A 48 3.91 0.42 -15.24
N LEU A 49 2.69 0.66 -14.76
CA LEU A 49 1.53 -0.09 -15.22
C LEU A 49 1.22 0.27 -16.68
N PRO A 50 0.70 -0.68 -17.48
CA PRO A 50 0.31 -0.37 -18.85
C PRO A 50 -0.72 0.76 -18.90
N GLU A 51 -0.57 1.64 -19.89
CA GLU A 51 -1.45 2.79 -20.11
C GLU A 51 -2.93 2.34 -20.13
N GLY A 52 -3.78 3.07 -19.41
CA GLY A 52 -5.18 2.72 -19.21
C GLY A 52 -5.49 1.87 -17.98
N THR A 53 -4.49 1.23 -17.34
CA THR A 53 -4.74 0.50 -16.07
C THR A 53 -5.11 1.46 -14.96
N VAL A 54 -4.33 2.53 -14.77
CA VAL A 54 -4.58 3.54 -13.73
C VAL A 54 -5.91 4.25 -13.94
N GLU A 55 -6.25 4.59 -15.19
CA GLU A 55 -7.55 5.19 -15.53
C GLU A 55 -8.71 4.23 -15.27
N SER A 56 -8.53 2.95 -15.60
CA SER A 56 -9.51 1.91 -15.30
C SER A 56 -9.70 1.77 -13.79
N LEU A 57 -8.62 1.73 -13.03
CA LEU A 57 -8.66 1.73 -11.57
C LEU A 57 -9.37 2.98 -11.03
N LEU A 58 -8.98 4.18 -11.47
CA LEU A 58 -9.62 5.45 -11.06
C LEU A 58 -11.12 5.50 -11.39
N LYS A 59 -11.55 4.87 -12.48
CA LYS A 59 -12.98 4.74 -12.83
C LYS A 59 -13.70 3.68 -11.99
N ASP A 60 -12.98 2.66 -11.54
CA ASP A 60 -13.54 1.44 -10.95
C ASP A 60 -13.32 1.43 -9.43
N LYS A 61 -14.20 2.15 -8.72
CA LYS A 61 -14.14 2.31 -7.25
C LYS A 61 -14.12 0.98 -6.49
N ALA A 62 -14.81 -0.04 -7.01
CA ALA A 62 -14.83 -1.37 -6.40
C ALA A 62 -13.44 -2.02 -6.44
N LYS A 63 -12.76 -1.97 -7.59
CA LYS A 63 -11.38 -2.43 -7.72
C LYS A 63 -10.44 -1.61 -6.86
N LEU A 64 -10.61 -0.28 -6.79
CA LEU A 64 -9.79 0.55 -5.91
C LEU A 64 -9.93 0.15 -4.45
N ALA A 65 -11.16 -0.04 -3.97
CA ALA A 65 -11.38 -0.49 -2.60
C ALA A 65 -10.70 -1.85 -2.36
N GLN A 66 -10.79 -2.80 -3.30
CA GLN A 66 -10.08 -4.07 -3.21
C GLN A 66 -8.55 -3.91 -3.22
N ILE A 67 -8.00 -3.05 -4.08
CA ILE A 67 -6.55 -2.80 -4.17
C ILE A 67 -6.03 -2.11 -2.92
N LEU A 68 -6.72 -1.10 -2.43
CA LEU A 68 -6.35 -0.39 -1.21
C LEU A 68 -6.42 -1.32 0.00
N THR A 69 -7.49 -2.09 0.15
CA THR A 69 -7.58 -3.10 1.22
C THR A 69 -6.56 -4.23 1.08
N TYR A 70 -6.06 -4.48 -0.13
CA TYR A 70 -4.96 -5.42 -0.40
C TYR A 70 -3.59 -4.83 -0.04
N HIS A 71 -3.38 -3.53 -0.28
CA HIS A 71 -2.17 -2.82 0.16
C HIS A 71 -2.16 -2.51 1.66
N VAL A 72 -3.29 -2.66 2.34
CA VAL A 72 -3.39 -2.50 3.80
C VAL A 72 -3.31 -3.88 4.44
N VAL A 73 -2.41 -4.00 5.42
CA VAL A 73 -2.30 -5.14 6.32
C VAL A 73 -2.70 -4.69 7.71
N ALA A 74 -3.60 -5.45 8.34
CA ALA A 74 -3.96 -5.23 9.73
C ALA A 74 -2.82 -5.70 10.63
N GLY A 75 -2.28 -4.80 11.45
CA GLY A 75 -1.14 -5.05 12.33
C GLY A 75 0.08 -4.20 11.99
N LYS A 76 0.98 -4.07 12.97
CA LYS A 76 2.29 -3.41 12.79
C LYS A 76 3.26 -4.46 12.24
N VAL A 77 3.52 -4.42 10.94
CA VAL A 77 4.50 -5.30 10.29
C VAL A 77 5.67 -4.43 9.84
N MET A 78 6.74 -4.43 10.62
CA MET A 78 7.99 -3.72 10.31
C MET A 78 8.81 -4.52 9.30
N ALA A 79 9.81 -3.93 8.63
CA ALA A 79 10.59 -4.69 7.64
C ALA A 79 11.24 -5.94 8.24
N LYS A 80 11.69 -5.89 9.50
CA LYS A 80 12.20 -7.07 10.21
C LYS A 80 11.17 -8.21 10.31
N ASP A 81 9.90 -7.86 10.49
CA ASP A 81 8.82 -8.84 10.60
C ASP A 81 8.45 -9.34 9.21
N VAL A 82 8.35 -8.44 8.22
CA VAL A 82 8.22 -8.77 6.79
C VAL A 82 9.35 -9.71 6.34
N MET A 83 10.58 -9.49 6.80
CA MET A 83 11.74 -10.34 6.47
C MET A 83 11.63 -11.76 7.00
N ASN A 84 10.98 -11.93 8.15
CA ASN A 84 10.73 -13.24 8.77
C ASN A 84 9.39 -13.86 8.32
N LEU A 85 8.46 -13.04 7.83
CA LEU A 85 7.15 -13.45 7.34
C LEU A 85 7.21 -13.70 5.84
N LYS A 86 6.97 -14.95 5.42
CA LYS A 86 6.81 -15.27 3.99
C LYS A 86 5.47 -14.84 3.42
N LYS A 87 4.49 -14.60 4.29
CA LYS A 87 3.13 -14.21 3.92
C LYS A 87 2.56 -13.22 4.91
N ALA A 88 1.80 -12.24 4.43
CA ALA A 88 1.07 -11.29 5.27
C ALA A 88 -0.40 -11.23 4.89
N LYS A 89 -1.29 -11.35 5.88
CA LYS A 89 -2.73 -11.29 5.64
C LYS A 89 -3.21 -9.84 5.53
N THR A 90 -3.78 -9.50 4.38
CA THR A 90 -4.32 -8.16 4.10
C THR A 90 -5.69 -7.95 4.72
N VAL A 91 -6.13 -6.70 4.78
CA VAL A 91 -7.49 -6.35 5.23
C VAL A 91 -8.54 -6.86 4.23
N GLN A 92 -8.17 -6.99 2.96
CA GLN A 92 -9.01 -7.62 1.93
C GLN A 92 -9.29 -9.11 2.24
N GLY A 93 -8.42 -9.76 3.02
CA GLY A 93 -8.53 -11.16 3.43
C GLY A 93 -7.60 -12.11 2.68
N GLN A 94 -7.02 -11.67 1.56
CA GLN A 94 -5.99 -12.42 0.83
C GLN A 94 -4.60 -12.26 1.48
N GLU A 95 -3.74 -13.25 1.27
CA GLU A 95 -2.35 -13.24 1.75
C GLU A 95 -1.43 -12.69 0.64
N LEU A 96 -0.63 -11.69 0.99
CA LEU A 96 0.48 -11.21 0.17
C LEU A 96 1.64 -12.19 0.29
N SER A 97 2.29 -12.49 -0.83
CA SER A 97 3.54 -13.27 -0.82
C SER A 97 4.72 -12.33 -0.64
N ILE A 98 5.52 -12.56 0.40
CA ILE A 98 6.70 -11.76 0.67
C ILE A 98 7.93 -12.61 0.33
N ASP A 99 8.72 -12.14 -0.62
CA ASP A 99 10.02 -12.70 -0.95
C ASP A 99 11.11 -11.80 -0.41
N THR A 100 11.99 -12.36 0.41
CA THR A 100 13.10 -11.64 1.06
C THR A 100 14.46 -12.13 0.60
N SER A 101 14.50 -12.98 -0.44
CA SER A 101 15.72 -13.66 -0.89
C SER A 101 16.74 -12.73 -1.53
N SER A 102 16.31 -11.61 -2.12
CA SER A 102 17.18 -10.63 -2.81
C SER A 102 16.84 -9.18 -2.44
N GLY A 103 16.19 -8.97 -1.30
CA GLY A 103 15.54 -7.72 -0.92
C GLY A 103 14.06 -7.96 -0.58
N VAL A 104 13.39 -6.99 0.03
CA VAL A 104 11.97 -7.13 0.38
C VAL A 104 11.13 -6.91 -0.87
N LYS A 105 10.50 -7.97 -1.35
CA LYS A 105 9.60 -7.95 -2.51
C LYS A 105 8.26 -8.52 -2.08
N ILE A 106 7.18 -7.83 -2.42
CA ILE A 106 5.83 -8.26 -2.07
C ILE A 106 5.05 -8.46 -3.35
N ASP A 107 4.65 -9.71 -3.57
CA ASP A 107 4.13 -10.24 -4.82
C ASP A 107 5.08 -9.93 -5.99
N ASN A 108 4.78 -8.88 -6.77
CA ASN A 108 5.61 -8.41 -7.88
C ASN A 108 6.19 -7.01 -7.67
N ALA A 109 5.96 -6.40 -6.51
CA ALA A 109 6.42 -5.06 -6.18
C ALA A 109 7.66 -5.11 -5.28
N ASN A 110 8.72 -4.40 -5.66
CA ASN A 110 9.89 -4.27 -4.80
C ASN A 110 9.64 -3.12 -3.82
N VAL A 111 10.00 -3.35 -2.56
CA VAL A 111 9.91 -2.31 -1.55
C VAL A 111 11.15 -1.43 -1.63
N VAL A 112 10.95 -0.17 -1.98
CA VAL A 112 12.00 0.85 -2.14
C VAL A 112 12.37 1.47 -0.79
N THR A 113 11.38 1.67 0.07
CA THR A 113 11.59 2.26 1.40
C THR A 113 10.67 1.58 2.40
N THR A 114 11.22 1.11 3.52
CA THR A 114 10.46 0.48 4.60
C THR A 114 10.52 1.30 5.88
N ASP A 115 9.73 0.91 6.87
CA ASP A 115 9.78 1.44 8.25
C ASP A 115 9.50 2.95 8.35
N ILE A 116 8.64 3.48 7.47
CA ILE A 116 8.13 4.84 7.62
C ILE A 116 7.08 4.83 8.73
N GLU A 117 7.49 5.18 9.95
CA GLU A 117 6.58 5.24 11.09
C GLU A 117 5.63 6.44 10.97
N THR A 118 4.35 6.16 11.14
CA THR A 118 3.27 7.14 11.18
C THR A 118 2.53 7.01 12.49
N SER A 119 1.66 7.97 12.81
CA SER A 119 0.92 7.99 14.07
C SER A 119 -0.01 6.79 14.25
N ASN A 120 -0.43 6.19 13.14
CA ASN A 120 -1.43 5.13 13.10
C ASN A 120 -0.96 3.93 12.27
N GLY A 121 0.35 3.73 12.13
CA GLY A 121 0.85 2.62 11.32
C GLY A 121 2.26 2.77 10.78
N VAL A 122 2.57 1.92 9.81
CA VAL A 122 3.84 1.92 9.07
C VAL A 122 3.55 1.99 7.59
N ILE A 123 4.26 2.85 6.86
CA ILE A 123 4.22 2.89 5.40
C ILE A 123 5.45 2.18 4.85
N HIS A 124 5.23 1.36 3.83
CA HIS A 124 6.27 0.79 3.00
C HIS A 124 6.07 1.27 1.57
N VAL A 125 7.06 1.96 1.03
CA VAL A 125 7.05 2.49 -0.33
C VAL A 125 7.44 1.39 -1.29
N ILE A 126 6.62 1.16 -2.31
CA ILE A 126 6.84 0.13 -3.32
C ILE A 126 6.98 0.72 -4.72
N ASP A 127 7.75 0.06 -5.58
CA ASP A 127 8.01 0.51 -6.96
C ASP A 127 6.98 0.00 -7.98
N SER A 128 6.02 -0.81 -7.55
CA SER A 128 5.02 -1.44 -8.41
C SER A 128 3.68 -1.56 -7.68
N VAL A 129 2.55 -1.47 -8.39
CA VAL A 129 1.21 -1.57 -7.78
C VAL A 129 0.81 -3.04 -7.63
N MET A 130 0.31 -3.43 -6.45
CA MET A 130 -0.21 -4.78 -6.21
C MET A 130 -1.67 -4.87 -6.65
N ILE A 131 -1.94 -5.62 -7.71
CA ILE A 131 -3.31 -5.86 -8.19
C ILE A 131 -3.70 -7.29 -7.79
N PRO A 132 -4.71 -7.46 -6.93
CA PRO A 132 -5.23 -8.78 -6.59
C PRO A 132 -5.85 -9.40 -7.87
N ALA A 133 -5.52 -10.67 -8.12
CA ALA A 133 -5.98 -11.45 -9.27
C ALA A 133 -7.30 -12.17 -9.01
#